data_AF-A0A819AXE9-F1
#
_entry.id   AF-A0A819AXE9-F1
#
_cell.length_a   1.000
_cell.length_b   1.000
_cell.length_c   1.000
_cell.angle_alpha   90.00
_cell.angle_beta   90.00
_cell.angle_gamma   90.00
#
_symmetry.space_group_name_H-M   'P 1'
#
loop_
_entity.id
_entity.type
_entity.pdbx_description
1 polymer ?
#
loop_
_entity_poly.entity_id
_entity_poly.type
_entity_poly.pdbx_seq_one_letter_code
_entity_poly.pdbx_strand_id
1 'polypeptide(L)'
;MNDNLSVICEPGDTQIVDRSFRNVAGVFEQLGFAFKMPGFLKTGAKQLDSDQANDTRMITKTKWVIESFRSQFRTWRFFSERISQDFLLNIDILVRTLAANLNKYRPRLFYGKSADDYALANKMLLMKNKTSHLQQLISNGDLSLRNNWKNILHIDNNIDFQYLTLDFLREYTCGIYQIKQSSAYAKAHLYDHDGKFEFQVSSSE
;
A
#
# COMPACT_ATOMS: atom_id res chain seq x y z
N MET A 1 10.87 34.04 -2.71
CA MET A 1 11.33 32.76 -2.13
C MET A 1 12.37 32.18 -3.07
N ASN A 2 13.53 31.76 -2.57
CA ASN A 2 14.39 30.88 -3.37
C ASN A 2 13.73 29.51 -3.35
N ASP A 3 12.85 29.26 -4.32
CA ASP A 3 12.13 28.01 -4.55
C ASP A 3 13.08 26.95 -5.10
N ASN A 4 14.16 26.68 -4.38
CA ASN A 4 15.12 25.67 -4.79
C ASN A 4 14.88 24.39 -3.99
N LEU A 5 14.27 23.41 -4.65
CA LEU A 5 14.16 22.05 -4.13
C LEU A 5 15.54 21.47 -3.75
N SER A 6 16.64 22.02 -4.27
CA SER A 6 18.01 21.65 -3.87
C SER A 6 18.34 21.84 -2.39
N VAL A 7 17.51 22.57 -1.63
CA VAL A 7 17.70 22.71 -0.17
C VAL A 7 17.28 21.44 0.58
N ILE A 8 16.41 20.63 -0.03
CA ILE A 8 15.85 19.42 0.59
C ILE A 8 16.04 18.15 -0.24
N CYS A 9 16.47 18.28 -1.50
CA CYS A 9 16.70 17.16 -2.42
C CYS A 9 18.14 17.21 -2.94
N GLU A 10 18.78 16.05 -3.03
CA GLU A 10 20.12 15.85 -3.57
C GLU A 10 20.08 15.38 -5.04
N PRO A 11 21.09 15.70 -5.87
CA PRO A 11 21.16 15.18 -7.22
C PRO A 11 21.06 13.64 -7.24
N GLY A 12 20.13 13.11 -8.05
CA GLY A 12 19.85 11.67 -8.12
C GLY A 12 18.70 11.20 -7.24
N ASP A 13 18.12 12.08 -6.40
CA ASP A 13 16.93 11.74 -5.63
C ASP A 13 15.73 11.37 -6.51
N THR A 14 14.96 10.40 -6.03
CA THR A 14 13.69 10.01 -6.63
C THR A 14 12.52 10.62 -5.86
N GLN A 15 11.77 11.47 -6.52
CA GLN A 15 10.59 12.14 -6.00
C GLN A 15 9.39 11.22 -6.11
N ILE A 16 8.86 10.80 -4.96
CA ILE A 16 7.65 9.99 -4.86
C ILE A 16 6.48 10.90 -4.53
N VAL A 17 5.51 10.99 -5.45
CA VAL A 17 4.37 11.90 -5.30
C VAL A 17 3.03 11.21 -5.50
N ASP A 18 1.98 11.88 -5.04
CA ASP A 18 0.61 11.51 -5.32
C ASP A 18 0.21 11.77 -6.78
N ARG A 19 -0.76 11.01 -7.27
CA ARG A 19 -1.29 11.15 -8.65
C ARG A 19 -1.78 12.56 -8.99
N SER A 20 -2.21 13.33 -8.00
CA SER A 20 -2.64 14.72 -8.18
C SER A 20 -1.50 15.65 -8.61
N PHE A 21 -0.25 15.27 -8.38
CA PHE A 21 0.94 16.03 -8.79
C PHE A 21 1.41 15.71 -10.21
N ARG A 22 0.64 14.94 -10.99
CA ARG A 22 1.00 14.60 -12.38
C ARG A 22 1.31 15.82 -13.27
N ASN A 23 0.65 16.95 -13.03
CA ASN A 23 0.81 18.15 -13.85
C ASN A 23 2.13 18.87 -13.59
N VAL A 24 2.84 18.54 -12.50
CA VAL A 24 4.15 19.12 -12.17
C VAL A 24 5.31 18.14 -12.41
N ALA A 25 5.03 16.97 -13.00
CA ALA A 25 6.06 15.97 -13.32
C ALA A 25 7.21 16.56 -14.16
N GLY A 26 6.87 17.36 -15.18
CA GLY A 26 7.86 18.01 -16.04
C GLY A 26 8.77 19.00 -15.30
N VAL A 27 8.30 19.60 -14.19
CA VAL A 27 9.13 20.49 -13.35
C VAL A 27 10.20 19.67 -12.63
N PHE A 28 9.86 18.50 -12.08
CA PHE A 28 10.84 17.63 -11.44
C PHE A 28 11.90 17.11 -12.42
N GLU A 29 11.48 16.76 -13.64
CA GLU A 29 12.38 16.31 -14.70
C GLU A 29 13.34 17.42 -15.14
N GLN A 30 12.86 18.65 -15.30
CA GLN A 30 13.69 19.83 -15.61
C GLN A 30 14.72 20.13 -14.52
N LEU A 31 14.39 19.84 -13.26
CA LEU A 31 15.29 19.97 -12.12
C LEU A 31 16.24 18.77 -11.95
N GLY A 32 16.18 17.77 -12.84
CA GLY A 32 17.08 16.61 -12.85
C GLY A 32 16.70 15.51 -11.86
N PHE A 33 15.49 15.54 -11.30
CA PHE A 33 15.04 14.51 -10.36
C PHE A 33 14.24 13.40 -11.06
N ALA A 34 14.44 12.17 -10.60
CA ALA A 34 13.58 11.07 -11.03
C ALA A 34 12.19 11.25 -10.41
N PHE A 35 11.13 10.98 -11.19
CA PHE A 35 9.75 11.15 -10.76
C PHE A 35 8.99 9.82 -10.75
N LYS A 36 8.32 9.51 -9.64
CA LYS A 36 7.52 8.28 -9.47
C LYS A 36 6.17 8.60 -8.84
N MET A 37 5.12 8.00 -9.39
CA MET A 37 3.75 8.08 -8.87
C MET A 37 3.00 6.75 -9.11
N PRO A 38 1.94 6.45 -8.34
CA PRO A 38 1.14 5.24 -8.54
C PRO A 38 0.61 5.15 -9.98
N GLY A 39 0.80 4.00 -10.65
CA GLY A 39 0.50 3.82 -12.07
C GLY A 39 -0.98 4.05 -12.41
N PHE A 40 -1.24 4.42 -13.66
CA PHE A 40 -2.60 4.57 -14.20
C PHE A 40 -2.97 3.34 -15.03
N LEU A 41 -4.25 2.97 -14.99
CA LEU A 41 -4.78 2.02 -15.96
C LEU A 41 -4.72 2.66 -17.35
N LYS A 42 -4.25 1.89 -18.33
CA LYS A 42 -4.35 2.27 -19.74
C LYS A 42 -5.82 2.31 -20.14
N THR A 43 -6.17 3.14 -21.12
CA THR A 43 -7.54 3.20 -21.66
C THR A 43 -7.99 1.80 -22.09
N GLY A 44 -9.15 1.36 -21.59
CA GLY A 44 -9.69 0.03 -21.89
C GLY A 44 -9.12 -1.12 -21.04
N ALA A 45 -8.07 -0.90 -20.24
CA ALA A 45 -7.53 -1.91 -19.34
C ALA A 45 -8.34 -1.99 -18.04
N LYS A 46 -8.64 -3.21 -17.60
CA LYS A 46 -9.31 -3.46 -16.31
C LYS A 46 -8.33 -3.52 -15.13
N GLN A 47 -7.06 -3.85 -15.39
CA GLN A 47 -6.02 -4.08 -14.38
C GLN A 47 -4.66 -3.62 -14.89
N LEU A 48 -3.73 -3.35 -13.97
CA LEU A 48 -2.31 -3.13 -14.26
C LEU A 48 -1.66 -4.48 -14.58
N ASP A 49 -0.63 -4.48 -15.43
CA ASP A 49 0.24 -5.65 -15.56
C ASP A 49 1.05 -5.90 -14.27
N SER A 50 1.66 -7.07 -14.15
CA SER A 50 2.39 -7.48 -12.94
C SER A 50 3.49 -6.50 -12.55
N ASP A 51 4.26 -6.01 -13.53
CA ASP A 51 5.41 -5.13 -13.28
C ASP A 51 4.94 -3.74 -12.86
N GLN A 52 3.95 -3.18 -13.57
CA GLN A 52 3.30 -1.93 -13.22
C GLN A 52 2.62 -1.99 -11.85
N ALA A 53 1.98 -3.12 -11.52
CA ALA A 53 1.35 -3.32 -10.23
C ALA A 53 2.40 -3.40 -9.11
N ASN A 54 3.52 -4.09 -9.34
CA ASN A 54 4.62 -4.19 -8.38
C ASN A 54 5.29 -2.82 -8.14
N ASP A 55 5.55 -2.05 -9.20
CA ASP A 55 6.04 -0.68 -9.09
C ASP A 55 5.06 0.22 -8.32
N THR A 56 3.77 0.11 -8.63
CA THR A 56 2.72 0.87 -7.94
C THR A 56 2.66 0.52 -6.44
N ARG A 57 2.78 -0.77 -6.09
CA ARG A 57 2.82 -1.21 -4.68
C ARG A 57 4.05 -0.67 -3.97
N MET A 58 5.22 -0.67 -4.62
CA MET A 58 6.45 -0.12 -4.06
C MET A 58 6.29 1.37 -3.74
N ILE A 59 5.79 2.15 -4.70
CA ILE A 59 5.51 3.58 -4.53
C ILE A 59 4.53 3.81 -3.37
N THR A 60 3.44 3.04 -3.33
CA THR A 60 2.39 3.18 -2.30
C THR A 60 2.91 2.82 -0.91
N LYS A 61 3.75 1.78 -0.78
CA LYS A 61 4.38 1.41 0.50
C LYS A 61 5.30 2.51 1.01
N THR A 62 6.13 3.10 0.15
CA THR A 62 7.02 4.21 0.55
C THR A 62 6.24 5.48 0.92
N LYS A 63 5.11 5.72 0.25
CA LYS A 63 4.23 6.85 0.52
C LYS A 63 3.65 6.85 1.94
N TRP A 64 3.61 5.71 2.64
CA TRP A 64 3.12 5.62 4.02
C TRP A 64 3.75 6.64 4.97
N VAL A 65 5.03 7.00 4.77
CA VAL A 65 5.71 8.05 5.54
C VAL A 65 5.01 9.40 5.34
N ILE A 66 4.73 9.76 4.09
CA ILE A 66 4.02 11.01 3.73
C ILE A 66 2.61 11.01 4.33
N GLU A 67 1.90 9.88 4.26
CA GLU A 67 0.55 9.75 4.81
C GLU A 67 0.53 9.89 6.34
N SER A 68 1.57 9.38 7.01
CA SER A 68 1.76 9.53 8.46
C SER A 68 1.95 11.01 8.85
N PHE A 69 2.78 11.76 8.12
CA PHE A 69 2.91 13.21 8.32
C PHE A 69 1.60 13.94 8.03
N ARG A 70 0.93 13.63 6.91
CA ARG A 70 -0.36 14.22 6.54
C ARG A 70 -1.43 13.99 7.63
N SER A 71 -1.42 12.83 8.28
CA SER A 71 -2.36 12.53 9.36
C SER A 71 -2.22 13.51 10.53
N GLN A 72 -1.00 13.92 10.88
CA GLN A 72 -0.75 14.91 11.94
C GLN A 72 -1.27 16.28 11.55
N PHE A 73 -1.04 16.71 10.30
CA PHE A 73 -1.57 17.98 9.80
C PHE A 73 -3.09 18.01 9.86
N ARG A 74 -3.76 16.92 9.46
CA ARG A 74 -5.23 16.81 9.49
C ARG A 74 -5.85 16.89 10.89
N THR A 75 -5.08 16.83 11.97
CA THR A 75 -5.60 17.09 13.32
C THR A 75 -5.93 18.56 13.57
N TRP A 76 -5.42 19.46 12.73
CA TRP A 76 -5.66 20.90 12.82
C TRP A 76 -6.76 21.30 11.85
N ARG A 77 -7.80 21.97 12.36
CA ARG A 77 -9.00 22.32 11.58
C ARG A 77 -8.66 22.96 10.22
N PHE A 78 -7.75 23.93 10.22
CA PHE A 78 -7.29 24.63 9.02
C PHE A 78 -6.80 23.69 7.90
N PHE A 79 -6.03 22.65 8.25
CA PHE A 79 -5.46 21.69 7.30
C PHE A 79 -6.35 20.46 7.08
N SER A 80 -7.40 20.30 7.87
CA SER A 80 -8.37 19.20 7.75
C SER A 80 -9.46 19.50 6.72
N GLU A 81 -9.72 20.77 6.46
CA GLU A 81 -10.76 21.29 5.57
C GLU A 81 -10.17 21.85 4.27
N ARG A 82 -11.04 22.39 3.40
CA ARG A 82 -10.60 23.12 2.21
C ARG A 82 -10.01 24.46 2.63
N ILE A 83 -8.76 24.70 2.24
CA ILE A 83 -8.06 25.96 2.51
C ILE A 83 -8.58 27.03 1.53
N SER A 84 -8.95 28.21 2.05
CA SER A 84 -9.33 29.35 1.21
C SER A 84 -8.15 29.78 0.31
N GLN A 85 -8.46 30.20 -0.91
CA GLN A 85 -7.48 30.70 -1.86
C GLN A 85 -6.75 31.97 -1.34
N ASP A 86 -7.35 32.70 -0.40
CA ASP A 86 -6.72 33.86 0.26
C ASP A 86 -5.42 33.49 0.99
N PHE A 87 -5.29 32.24 1.43
CA PHE A 87 -4.11 31.75 2.13
C PHE A 87 -3.02 31.22 1.21
N LEU A 88 -3.21 31.23 -0.12
CA LEU A 88 -2.28 30.61 -1.06
C LEU A 88 -0.88 31.24 -1.00
N LEU A 89 -0.79 32.55 -0.76
CA LEU A 89 0.49 33.27 -0.60
C LEU A 89 1.19 32.98 0.73
N ASN A 90 0.45 32.50 1.73
CA ASN A 90 0.96 32.25 3.09
C ASN A 90 0.95 30.76 3.43
N ILE A 91 0.59 29.88 2.50
CA ILE A 91 0.41 28.46 2.81
C ILE A 91 1.73 27.81 3.22
N ASP A 92 2.83 28.26 2.62
CA ASP A 92 4.16 27.76 2.91
C ASP A 92 4.59 28.08 4.36
N ILE A 93 4.37 29.31 4.83
CA ILE A 93 4.77 29.73 6.18
C ILE A 93 3.89 29.04 7.23
N LEU A 94 2.61 28.85 6.94
CA LEU A 94 1.68 28.11 7.80
C LEU A 94 2.11 26.64 7.90
N VAL A 95 2.43 25.99 6.77
CA VAL A 95 2.90 24.60 6.74
C VAL A 95 4.23 24.45 7.50
N ARG A 96 5.21 25.34 7.25
CA ARG A 96 6.53 25.31 7.92
C ARG A 96 6.41 25.55 9.42
N THR A 97 5.57 26.51 9.83
CA THR A 97 5.32 26.80 11.24
C THR A 97 4.69 25.60 11.95
N LEU A 98 3.67 24.99 11.36
CA LEU A 98 3.06 23.80 11.94
C LEU A 98 4.04 22.63 11.98
N ALA A 99 4.79 22.38 10.90
CA ALA A 99 5.83 21.35 10.85
C ALA A 99 6.87 21.52 11.96
N ALA A 100 7.34 22.76 12.20
CA ALA A 100 8.30 23.06 13.26
C ALA A 100 7.73 22.75 14.66
N ASN A 101 6.46 23.10 14.90
CA ASN A 101 5.77 22.78 16.15
C ASN A 101 5.60 21.26 16.34
N LEU A 102 5.18 20.54 15.30
CA LEU A 102 5.06 19.08 15.32
C LEU A 102 6.42 18.44 15.63
N ASN A 103 7.49 18.88 14.96
CA ASN A 103 8.84 18.37 15.18
C ASN A 103 9.38 18.65 16.60
N LYS A 104 8.95 19.74 17.23
CA LYS A 104 9.38 20.11 18.59
C LYS A 104 8.60 19.36 19.69
N TYR A 105 7.30 19.20 19.51
CA TYR A 105 6.39 18.77 20.59
C TYR A 105 5.78 17.39 20.40
N ARG A 106 5.79 16.82 19.19
CA ARG A 106 5.32 15.45 18.94
C ARG A 106 6.49 14.47 18.89
N PRO A 107 6.25 13.18 19.19
CA PRO A 107 7.22 12.13 18.88
C PRO A 107 7.60 12.20 17.40
N ARG A 108 8.88 12.00 17.10
CA ARG A 108 9.34 11.91 15.72
C ARG A 108 8.63 10.73 15.06
N LEU A 109 7.99 10.99 13.92
CA LEU A 109 7.31 9.96 13.13
C LEU A 109 8.30 8.98 12.50
N PHE A 110 9.51 9.46 12.23
CA PHE A 110 10.53 8.71 11.54
C PHE A 110 11.88 9.05 12.17
N TYR A 111 12.59 8.01 12.61
CA TYR A 111 13.93 8.15 13.18
C TYR A 111 15.01 8.14 12.11
N GLY A 112 14.68 7.67 10.90
CA GLY A 112 15.64 7.53 9.81
C GLY A 112 16.61 6.38 10.05
N LYS A 113 16.90 5.63 8.98
CA LYS A 113 18.03 4.70 8.92
C LYS A 113 18.03 3.63 10.03
N SER A 114 16.86 3.16 10.46
CA SER A 114 16.82 2.01 11.36
C SER A 114 17.23 0.73 10.60
N ALA A 115 17.89 -0.21 11.28
CA ALA A 115 18.24 -1.49 10.68
C ALA A 115 17.00 -2.22 10.11
N ASP A 116 15.86 -2.06 10.78
CA ASP A 116 14.58 -2.64 10.38
C ASP A 116 14.03 -2.01 9.08
N ASP A 117 14.15 -0.69 8.91
CA ASP A 117 13.74 -0.01 7.68
C ASP A 117 14.58 -0.48 6.48
N TYR A 118 15.90 -0.64 6.68
CA TYR A 118 16.79 -1.18 5.65
C TYR A 118 16.45 -2.64 5.33
N ALA A 119 16.20 -3.47 6.34
CA ALA A 119 15.79 -4.86 6.14
C ALA A 119 14.47 -4.95 5.38
N LEU A 120 13.49 -4.12 5.72
CA LEU A 120 12.20 -4.04 5.03
C LEU A 120 12.35 -3.55 3.59
N ALA A 121 13.14 -2.51 3.35
CA ALA A 121 13.42 -1.99 2.02
C ALA A 121 14.09 -3.05 1.13
N ASN A 122 15.10 -3.75 1.67
CA ASN A 122 15.76 -4.86 0.98
C ASN A 122 14.78 -6.01 0.67
N LYS A 123 13.92 -6.38 1.62
CA LYS A 123 12.85 -7.37 1.40
C LYS A 123 11.91 -6.93 0.27
N MET A 124 11.52 -5.66 0.24
CA MET A 124 10.67 -5.11 -0.83
C MET A 124 11.35 -5.20 -2.20
N LEU A 125 12.65 -4.86 -2.28
CA LEU A 125 13.42 -4.95 -3.53
C LEU A 125 13.56 -6.40 -4.02
N LEU A 126 13.84 -7.34 -3.12
CA LEU A 126 13.92 -8.77 -3.44
C LEU A 126 12.58 -9.30 -3.95
N MET A 127 11.48 -8.91 -3.30
CA MET A 127 10.14 -9.37 -3.67
C MET A 127 9.64 -8.74 -4.98
N LYS A 128 10.06 -7.52 -5.32
CA LYS A 128 9.66 -6.83 -6.55
C LYS A 128 10.01 -7.63 -7.81
N ASN A 129 11.17 -8.27 -7.82
CA ASN A 129 11.68 -9.02 -8.97
C ASN A 129 11.32 -10.51 -8.92
N LYS A 130 10.64 -10.97 -7.86
CA LYS A 130 10.29 -12.38 -7.70
C LYS A 130 9.03 -12.68 -8.51
N THR A 131 9.15 -13.59 -9.47
CA THR A 131 7.99 -14.11 -10.19
C THR A 131 7.02 -14.74 -9.21
N SER A 132 5.76 -14.31 -9.26
CA SER A 132 4.70 -14.90 -8.44
C SER A 132 4.46 -16.34 -8.89
N HIS A 133 4.28 -17.25 -7.94
CA HIS A 133 3.82 -18.62 -8.22
C HIS A 133 2.52 -18.62 -9.05
N LEU A 134 1.61 -17.68 -8.75
CA LEU A 134 0.39 -17.51 -9.53
C LEU A 134 0.68 -17.16 -10.99
N GLN A 135 1.68 -16.30 -11.25
CA GLN A 135 2.06 -15.94 -12.61
C GLN A 135 2.63 -17.14 -13.37
N GLN A 136 3.40 -18.00 -12.69
CA GLN A 136 3.89 -19.26 -13.28
C GLN A 136 2.72 -20.19 -13.64
N LEU A 137 1.76 -20.37 -12.74
CA LEU A 137 0.58 -21.20 -13.01
C LEU A 137 -0.26 -20.67 -14.19
N ILE A 138 -0.40 -19.34 -14.33
CA ILE A 138 -1.09 -18.74 -15.48
C ILE A 138 -0.32 -19.05 -16.77
N SER A 139 1.00 -18.82 -16.77
CA SER A 139 1.84 -19.02 -17.95
C SER A 139 1.90 -20.47 -18.41
N ASN A 140 1.85 -21.42 -17.48
CA ASN A 140 1.83 -22.85 -17.77
C ASN A 140 0.43 -23.35 -18.19
N GLY A 141 -0.62 -22.56 -17.98
CA GLY A 141 -2.01 -23.00 -18.20
C GLY A 141 -2.55 -23.90 -17.08
N ASP A 142 -1.84 -24.00 -15.96
CA ASP A 142 -2.18 -24.86 -14.82
C ASP A 142 -3.36 -24.30 -13.99
N LEU A 143 -3.80 -23.07 -14.26
CA LEU A 143 -5.02 -22.50 -13.68
C LEU A 143 -6.25 -22.94 -14.47
N SER A 144 -6.77 -24.12 -14.14
CA SER A 144 -8.07 -24.54 -14.61
C SER A 144 -9.19 -23.82 -13.85
N LEU A 145 -10.04 -23.08 -14.58
CA LEU A 145 -11.33 -22.61 -14.05
C LEU A 145 -12.36 -23.74 -13.96
N ARG A 146 -12.07 -24.91 -14.54
CA ARG A 146 -12.93 -26.10 -14.57
C ARG A 146 -12.61 -27.05 -13.43
N ASN A 147 -12.40 -26.48 -12.26
CA ASN A 147 -12.14 -27.24 -11.06
C ASN A 147 -13.45 -27.83 -10.52
N ASN A 148 -13.41 -29.09 -10.08
CA ASN A 148 -14.53 -29.72 -9.38
C ASN A 148 -14.59 -29.17 -7.96
N TRP A 149 -15.29 -28.06 -7.82
CA TRP A 149 -15.54 -27.42 -6.54
C TRP A 149 -16.44 -28.31 -5.69
N LYS A 150 -15.97 -28.66 -4.49
CA LYS A 150 -16.73 -29.42 -3.51
C LYS A 150 -16.99 -28.53 -2.29
N ASN A 151 -18.18 -28.62 -1.72
CA ASN A 151 -18.55 -27.88 -0.53
C ASN A 151 -17.70 -28.33 0.66
N ILE A 152 -17.07 -27.39 1.35
CA ILE A 152 -16.14 -27.70 2.46
C ILE A 152 -16.80 -28.47 3.61
N LEU A 153 -18.11 -28.30 3.82
CA LEU A 153 -18.87 -29.00 4.85
C LEU A 153 -19.20 -30.46 4.47
N HIS A 154 -19.07 -30.81 3.19
CA HIS A 154 -19.42 -32.14 2.64
C HIS A 154 -18.19 -32.95 2.21
N ILE A 155 -16.97 -32.45 2.45
CA ILE A 155 -15.74 -33.19 2.15
C ILE A 155 -15.29 -33.90 3.42
N ASP A 156 -14.79 -35.12 3.29
CA ASP A 156 -14.13 -35.84 4.38
C ASP A 156 -12.97 -34.99 4.95
N ASN A 157 -12.71 -35.06 6.26
CA ASN A 157 -11.69 -34.28 6.99
C ASN A 157 -10.23 -34.48 6.52
N ASN A 158 -10.00 -35.03 5.33
CA ASN A 158 -8.71 -35.33 4.72
C ASN A 158 -8.10 -34.16 3.94
N ILE A 159 -8.61 -32.94 4.11
CA ILE A 159 -8.00 -31.74 3.51
C ILE A 159 -6.99 -31.18 4.51
N ASP A 160 -5.72 -31.30 4.18
CA ASP A 160 -4.65 -30.67 4.94
C ASP A 160 -4.59 -29.17 4.61
N PHE A 161 -5.05 -28.33 5.53
CA PHE A 161 -4.87 -26.89 5.42
C PHE A 161 -3.50 -26.53 5.98
N GLN A 162 -2.75 -25.71 5.24
CA GLN A 162 -1.48 -25.20 5.75
C GLN A 162 -1.69 -24.48 7.09
N TYR A 163 -0.90 -24.86 8.08
CA TYR A 163 -0.89 -24.17 9.36
C TYR A 163 -0.25 -22.78 9.20
N LEU A 164 -1.08 -21.74 9.30
CA LEU A 164 -0.60 -20.36 9.25
C LEU A 164 -0.28 -19.86 10.66
N THR A 165 0.97 -19.45 10.89
CA THR A 165 1.38 -18.92 12.20
C THR A 165 0.70 -17.57 12.45
N LEU A 166 0.48 -17.26 13.73
CA LEU A 166 -0.14 -15.99 14.11
C LEU A 166 0.70 -14.78 13.66
N ASP A 167 2.02 -14.91 13.64
CA ASP A 167 2.93 -13.86 13.15
C ASP A 167 2.82 -13.69 11.62
N PHE A 168 2.72 -14.79 10.87
CA PHE A 168 2.42 -14.73 9.44
C PHE A 168 1.10 -14.02 9.19
N LEU A 169 0.04 -14.40 9.92
CA LEU A 169 -1.28 -13.79 9.76
C LEU A 169 -1.23 -12.29 10.08
N ARG A 170 -0.52 -11.87 11.13
CA ARG A 170 -0.35 -10.45 11.49
C ARG A 170 0.36 -9.67 10.39
N GLU A 171 1.42 -10.25 9.82
CA GLU A 171 2.15 -9.65 8.70
C GLU A 171 1.27 -9.56 7.46
N TYR A 172 0.54 -10.63 7.14
CA TYR A 172 -0.34 -10.71 5.99
C TYR A 172 -1.52 -9.74 6.07
N THR A 173 -2.17 -9.64 7.23
CA THR A 173 -3.32 -8.76 7.44
C THR A 173 -2.94 -7.33 7.84
N CYS A 174 -1.64 -7.01 7.86
CA CYS A 174 -1.10 -5.71 8.28
C CYS A 174 -1.65 -5.26 9.66
N GLY A 175 -1.82 -6.21 10.59
CA GLY A 175 -2.32 -5.94 11.94
C GLY A 175 -3.38 -6.91 12.45
N ILE A 176 -3.76 -6.76 13.71
CA ILE A 176 -4.58 -7.74 14.46
C ILE A 176 -6.09 -7.60 14.25
N TYR A 177 -6.56 -6.51 13.63
CA TYR A 177 -8.00 -6.22 13.55
C TYR A 177 -8.77 -7.26 12.73
N GLN A 178 -8.29 -7.58 11.53
CA GLN A 178 -8.86 -8.61 10.66
C GLN A 178 -8.87 -9.99 11.35
N ILE A 179 -7.79 -10.31 12.07
CA ILE A 179 -7.67 -11.57 12.82
C ILE A 179 -8.72 -11.64 13.95
N LYS A 180 -8.97 -10.53 14.66
CA LYS A 180 -10.00 -10.51 15.72
C LYS A 180 -11.41 -10.73 15.16
N GLN A 181 -11.68 -10.20 13.97
CA GLN A 181 -12.99 -10.33 13.31
C GLN A 181 -13.23 -11.71 12.69
N SER A 182 -12.19 -12.53 12.51
CA SER A 182 -12.30 -13.81 11.79
C SER A 182 -13.30 -14.77 12.43
N SER A 183 -13.33 -14.83 13.77
CA SER A 183 -14.25 -15.71 14.51
C SER A 183 -15.72 -15.33 14.30
N ALA A 184 -16.03 -14.03 14.38
CA ALA A 184 -17.38 -13.51 14.15
C ALA A 184 -17.79 -13.67 12.68
N TYR A 185 -16.87 -13.44 11.75
CA TYR A 185 -17.10 -13.64 10.31
C TYR A 185 -17.38 -15.12 9.99
N ALA A 186 -16.58 -16.04 10.54
CA ALA A 186 -16.81 -17.48 10.38
C ALA A 186 -18.16 -17.89 11.00
N LYS A 187 -18.48 -17.41 12.20
CA LYS A 187 -19.80 -17.65 12.82
C LYS A 187 -20.96 -17.23 11.93
N ALA A 188 -20.95 -15.99 11.45
CA ALA A 188 -22.02 -15.45 10.62
C ALA A 188 -22.20 -16.21 9.30
N HIS A 189 -21.09 -16.57 8.64
CA HIS A 189 -21.15 -17.05 7.25
C HIS A 189 -20.94 -18.54 7.06
N LEU A 190 -20.24 -19.25 7.96
CA LEU A 190 -20.12 -20.72 7.90
C LEU A 190 -21.22 -21.42 8.72
N TYR A 191 -21.55 -20.92 9.91
CA TYR A 191 -22.32 -21.70 10.89
C TYR A 191 -23.76 -21.22 11.03
N ASP A 192 -23.98 -19.90 11.09
CA ASP A 192 -25.32 -19.31 11.23
C ASP A 192 -26.06 -19.19 9.89
N HIS A 193 -25.39 -19.56 8.78
CA HIS A 193 -25.90 -19.75 7.42
C HIS A 193 -27.02 -18.76 7.04
N ASP A 194 -26.66 -17.50 6.82
CA ASP A 194 -27.59 -16.50 6.24
C ASP A 194 -27.94 -16.80 4.76
N GLY A 195 -27.55 -17.97 4.24
CA GLY A 195 -27.90 -18.52 2.93
C GLY A 195 -27.25 -17.80 1.74
N LYS A 196 -26.39 -16.82 2.01
CA LYS A 196 -25.82 -15.92 1.00
C LYS A 196 -24.49 -16.39 0.43
N PHE A 197 -23.78 -17.27 1.13
CA PHE A 197 -22.44 -17.70 0.76
C PHE A 197 -22.31 -19.22 0.90
N GLU A 198 -21.56 -19.81 -0.03
CA GLU A 198 -21.18 -21.21 -0.02
C GLU A 198 -19.66 -21.30 -0.10
N PHE A 199 -19.03 -22.03 0.81
CA PHE A 199 -17.58 -22.22 0.81
C PHE A 199 -17.24 -23.52 0.11
N GLN A 200 -16.51 -23.41 -1.00
CA GLN A 200 -16.10 -24.54 -1.81
C GLN A 200 -14.58 -24.57 -1.92
N VAL A 201 -14.03 -25.77 -2.00
CA VAL A 201 -12.61 -26.01 -2.24
C VAL A 201 -12.46 -26.90 -3.45
N SER A 202 -11.40 -26.64 -4.22
CA SER A 202 -10.94 -27.54 -5.26
C SER A 202 -9.70 -28.24 -4.76
N SER A 203 -9.70 -29.56 -4.84
CA SER A 203 -8.45 -30.32 -4.84
C SER A 203 -7.72 -29.99 -6.14
N SER A 204 -6.49 -29.50 -6.05
CA SER A 204 -5.56 -29.59 -7.18
C SER A 204 -5.18 -31.06 -7.31
N GLU A 205 -5.64 -31.74 -8.36
CA GLU A 205 -4.97 -32.97 -8.81
C GLU A 205 -3.62 -32.61 -9.42
#